data_AF-A0A7X9IFV2-F1
#
_entry.id   AF-A0A7X9IFV2-F1
#
_cell.length_a   1.000
_cell.length_b   1.000
_cell.length_c   1.000
_cell.angle_alpha   90.00
_cell.angle_beta   90.00
_cell.angle_gamma   90.00
#
_symmetry.space_group_name_H-M   'P 1'
#
loop_
_entity.id
_entity.type
_entity.pdbx_description
1 polymer ?
#
loop_
_entity_poly.entity_id
_entity_poly.type
_entity_poly.pdbx_seq_one_letter_code
_entity_poly.pdbx_strand_id
1 'polypeptide(L)' 'MILQALTSYYDRLLHDPNVDVAEPGFSTEKIHYEILLGPDGTLRAFDSIQQSPEKGNKLLPRPLKVPAPVK' A
#
# COMPACT_ATOMS: atom_id res chain seq x y z
N MET A 1 -18.58 1.24 26.33
CA MET A 1 -19.18 0.62 25.12
C MET A 1 -18.04 0.19 24.20
N ILE A 2 -17.98 -1.07 23.78
CA ILE A 2 -16.79 -1.62 23.09
C ILE A 2 -16.46 -0.90 21.77
N LEU A 3 -17.48 -0.42 21.06
CA LEU A 3 -17.32 0.29 19.79
C LEU A 3 -16.60 1.64 19.95
N GLN A 4 -16.94 2.45 20.95
CA GLN A 4 -16.28 3.74 21.20
C GLN A 4 -14.79 3.57 21.56
N ALA A 5 -14.47 2.51 22.31
CA ALA A 5 -13.10 2.19 22.67
C ALA A 5 -12.28 1.75 21.44
N LEU A 6 -12.90 0.97 20.54
CA LEU A 6 -12.28 0.60 19.26
C LEU A 6 -12.05 1.81 18.36
N THR A 7 -13.05 2.69 18.19
CA THR A 7 -12.89 3.92 17.41
C THR A 7 -11.73 4.78 17.93
N SER A 8 -11.71 5.03 19.25
CA SER A 8 -10.64 5.81 19.89
C SER A 8 -9.26 5.16 19.73
N TYR A 9 -9.20 3.82 19.66
CA TYR A 9 -7.96 3.08 19.45
C TYR A 9 -7.47 3.23 17.99
N TYR A 10 -8.35 3.10 17.01
CA TYR A 10 -8.02 3.33 15.60
C TYR A 10 -7.61 4.78 15.31
N ASP A 11 -8.26 5.76 15.95
CA ASP A 11 -7.84 7.16 15.84
C ASP A 11 -6.40 7.35 16.32
N ARG A 12 -6.00 6.74 17.43
CA ARG A 12 -4.60 6.82 17.91
C ARG A 12 -3.63 6.17 16.93
N LEU A 13 -4.00 5.03 16.34
CA LEU A 13 -3.19 4.33 15.35
C LEU A 13 -2.98 5.17 14.08
N LEU A 14 -4.00 5.91 13.62
CA LEU A 14 -3.89 6.80 12.45
C LEU A 14 -2.92 7.97 12.69
N HIS A 15 -2.78 8.42 13.93
CA HIS A 15 -1.88 9.53 14.29
C HIS A 15 -0.46 9.06 14.68
N ASP A 16 -0.21 7.76 14.74
CA ASP A 16 1.12 7.22 14.99
C ASP A 16 1.84 6.96 13.65
N PRO A 17 2.89 7.72 13.32
CA PRO A 17 3.61 7.57 12.05
C PRO A 17 4.34 6.22 11.93
N ASN A 18 4.47 5.46 13.03
CA ASN A 18 5.09 4.14 13.02
C ASN A 18 4.10 3.00 12.78
N VAL A 19 2.81 3.29 12.72
CA VAL A 19 1.78 2.27 12.60
C VAL A 19 1.25 2.23 11.17
N ASP A 20 1.50 1.11 10.49
CA ASP A 20 1.09 0.89 9.12
C ASP A 20 -0.37 0.41 9.02
N VAL A 21 -1.31 1.27 9.42
CA VAL A 21 -2.74 1.04 9.19
C VAL A 21 -3.13 1.63 7.84
N ALA A 22 -3.80 0.83 7.01
CA ALA A 22 -4.39 1.33 5.77
C ALA A 22 -5.66 2.12 6.08
N GLU A 23 -5.86 3.23 5.38
CA GLU A 23 -7.08 4.03 5.51
C GLU A 23 -8.30 3.22 5.06
N PRO A 24 -9.51 3.54 5.57
CA PRO A 24 -10.74 2.94 5.08
C PRO A 24 -10.83 3.03 3.54
N GLY A 25 -11.07 1.90 2.88
CA GLY A 25 -11.12 1.83 1.42
C GLY A 25 -9.77 1.59 0.74
N PHE A 26 -8.68 1.43 1.50
CA PHE A 26 -7.37 1.02 1.01
C PHE A 26 -6.93 -0.31 1.62
N SER A 27 -6.10 -1.06 0.91
CA SER A 27 -5.39 -2.23 1.42
C SER A 27 -3.90 -2.15 1.10
N THR A 28 -3.08 -2.82 1.91
CA THR A 28 -1.65 -2.97 1.64
C THR A 28 -1.45 -4.22 0.80
N GLU A 29 -1.02 -4.05 -0.46
CA GLU A 29 -0.82 -5.14 -1.41
C GLU A 29 0.64 -5.27 -1.84
N LYS A 30 1.02 -6.47 -2.28
CA LYS A 30 2.37 -6.79 -2.78
C LYS A 30 2.46 -6.53 -4.27
N ILE A 31 3.00 -5.37 -4.64
CA ILE A 31 3.08 -4.93 -6.04
C ILE A 31 4.45 -5.24 -6.62
N HIS A 32 4.47 -5.77 -7.84
CA HIS A 32 5.69 -6.16 -8.55
C HIS A 32 6.08 -5.14 -9.62
N TYR A 33 5.08 -4.57 -10.31
CA TYR A 33 5.27 -3.67 -11.44
C TYR A 33 4.34 -2.48 -11.32
N GLU A 34 4.76 -1.36 -11.87
CA GLU A 34 3.94 -0.16 -12.02
C GLU A 34 3.83 0.25 -13.48
N ILE A 35 2.72 0.92 -13.79
CA ILE A 35 2.43 1.44 -15.12
C ILE A 35 2.26 2.95 -14.98
N LEU A 36 3.12 3.71 -15.64
CA LEU A 36 3.00 5.16 -15.67
C LEU A 36 2.16 5.56 -16.90
N LEU A 37 1.00 6.14 -16.64
CA LEU A 37 0.13 6.68 -17.68
C LEU A 37 0.30 8.21 -17.78
N GLY A 38 0.28 8.72 -19.00
CA GLY A 38 0.16 10.16 -19.26
C GLY A 38 -1.25 10.66 -18.93
N PRO A 39 -1.43 11.99 -18.79
CA PRO A 39 -2.75 12.59 -18.55
C PRO A 39 -3.79 12.28 -19.64
N ASP A 40 -3.33 11.93 -20.83
CA ASP A 40 -4.11 11.50 -22.01
C ASP A 40 -4.36 9.98 -22.06
N GLY A 41 -3.93 9.24 -21.03
CA GLY A 41 -4.03 7.78 -20.96
C GLY A 41 -2.95 7.04 -21.75
N THR A 42 -1.96 7.74 -22.33
CA THR A 42 -0.87 7.07 -23.06
C THR A 42 0.06 6.35 -22.09
N LEU A 43 0.54 5.16 -22.47
CA LEU A 43 1.54 4.43 -21.70
C LEU A 43 2.89 5.14 -21.82
N ARG A 44 3.41 5.67 -20.72
CA ARG A 44 4.72 6.33 -20.66
C ARG A 44 5.82 5.38 -20.22
N ALA A 45 5.56 4.54 -19.22
CA ALA A 45 6.56 3.62 -18.68
C ALA A 45 5.91 2.36 -18.09
N PHE A 46 6.70 1.29 -18.06
CA PHE A 46 6.40 0.05 -17.39
C PHE A 46 7.64 -0.37 -16.61
N ASP A 47 7.58 -0.22 -15.30
CA ASP A 47 8.76 -0.35 -14.43
C ASP A 47 8.56 -1.44 -13.40
N SER A 48 9.63 -2.16 -13.08
CA SER A 48 9.67 -3.06 -11.93
C SER A 48 10.02 -2.27 -10.68
N ILE A 49 9.17 -2.34 -9.67
CA ILE A 49 9.39 -1.68 -8.38
C ILE A 49 9.85 -2.66 -7.29
N GLN A 50 10.20 -3.88 -7.70
CA GLN A 50 10.64 -4.92 -6.77
C GLN A 50 11.97 -4.52 -6.13
N GLN A 51 12.14 -4.89 -4.87
CA GLN A 51 13.32 -4.58 -4.08
C GLN A 51 14.25 -5.78 -4.03
N SER A 52 15.56 -5.53 -4.17
CA SER A 52 16.58 -6.54 -3.93
C SER A 52 16.75 -6.75 -2.42
N PRO A 53 16.57 -7.97 -1.90
CA PRO A 53 16.79 -8.24 -0.48
C PRO A 53 18.28 -8.21 -0.12
N GLU A 54 18.59 -7.93 1.15
CA GLU A 54 19.97 -7.96 1.67
C GLU A 54 20.62 -9.36 1.60
N LYS A 55 19.80 -10.42 1.57
CA LYS A 55 20.23 -11.81 1.39
C LYS A 55 19.40 -12.49 0.32
N GLY A 56 20.08 -12.95 -0.75
CA GLY A 56 19.51 -13.72 -1.84
C GLY A 56 19.43 -12.93 -3.15
N ASN A 57 19.07 -13.62 -4.23
CA ASN A 57 19.02 -13.06 -5.59
C ASN A 57 17.58 -12.92 -6.13
N LYS A 58 16.57 -13.07 -5.27
CA LYS A 58 15.16 -12.99 -5.67
C LYS A 58 14.63 -11.60 -5.35
N LEU A 59 14.11 -10.91 -6.37
CA LEU A 59 13.44 -9.63 -6.21
C LEU A 59 12.13 -9.80 -5.44
N LEU A 60 11.95 -9.01 -4.37
CA LEU A 60 10.75 -9.04 -3.54
C LEU A 60 9.76 -7.94 -3.95
N PRO A 61 8.45 -8.21 -3.97
CA PRO A 61 7.47 -7.18 -4.26
C PRO A 61 7.47 -6.10 -3.18
N ARG A 62 7.18 -4.87 -3.59
CA ARG A 62 7.07 -3.73 -2.69
C ARG A 62 5.67 -3.70 -2.07
N PRO A 63 5.54 -3.61 -0.74
CA PRO A 63 4.24 -3.38 -0.11
C PRO A 63 3.80 -1.93 -0.38
N LEU A 64 2.62 -1.74 -0.96
CA LEU A 64 2.05 -0.42 -1.26
C LEU A 64 0.60 -0.37 -0.80
N LYS A 65 0.18 0.79 -0.29
CA LYS A 65 -1.23 1.09 -0.03
C LYS A 65 -1.92 1.40 -1.35
N VAL A 66 -2.90 0.60 -1.72
CA VAL A 66 -3.68 0.74 -2.96
C VAL A 66 -5.17 0.76 -2.62
N PRO A 67 -6.02 1.36 -3.47
CA PRO A 67 -7.46 1.27 -3.29
C PRO A 67 -7.89 -0.19 -3.20
N ALA A 68 -8.68 -0.49 -2.16
CA ALA A 68 -9.16 -1.84 -1.92
C ALA A 68 -10.07 -2.28 -3.08
N PRO A 69 -9.97 -3.54 -3.52
CA PRO A 69 -10.87 -4.06 -4.54
C PRO A 69 -12.31 -4.01 -4.01
N VAL A 70 -13.21 -3.45 -4.83
CA VAL A 70 -14.64 -3.52 -4.55
C VAL A 70 -15.06 -4.97 -4.77
N LYS A 71 -15.47 -5.65 -3.69
CA LYS A 71 -16.06 -6.99 -3.75
C LYS A 71 -17.52 -6.92 -4.15
#